data_AF-A0A397DEP9-F1
#
_entry.id   AF-A0A397DEP9-F1
#
_cell.length_a   1.000
_cell.length_b   1.000
_cell.length_c   1.000
_cell.angle_alpha   90.00
_cell.angle_beta   90.00
_cell.angle_gamma   90.00
#
_symmetry.space_group_name_H-M   'P 1'
#
loop_
_entity.id
_entity.type
_entity.pdbx_description
1 polymer ?
#
loop_
_entity_poly.entity_id
_entity_poly.type
_entity_poly.pdbx_seq_one_letter_code
_entity_poly.pdbx_strand_id
1 'polypeptide(L)' 'MAQLSDAAGFKSVVYFMERAMNDPNSPIFEIDWERTTHVNYAFGKPAPDGSVGLYDPYAAVEITYPQFGVNNV' A
#
# COMPACT_ATOMS: atom_id res chain seq x y z
N MET A 1 -0.16 1.60 -40.05
CA MET A 1 -0.72 1.48 -38.69
C MET A 1 0.35 1.97 -37.73
N ALA A 2 0.21 3.18 -37.20
CA ALA A 2 1.17 3.74 -36.27
C ALA A 2 1.14 2.94 -34.96
N GLN A 3 2.31 2.48 -34.51
CA GLN A 3 2.49 1.79 -33.24
C GLN A 3 2.18 2.78 -32.12
N LEU A 4 0.98 2.68 -31.55
CA LEU A 4 0.57 3.42 -30.37
C LEU A 4 1.44 2.98 -29.20
N SER A 5 2.48 3.77 -28.92
CA SER A 5 3.21 3.89 -27.66
C SER A 5 3.72 2.59 -27.02
N ASP A 6 4.95 2.24 -27.35
CA ASP A 6 5.85 1.48 -26.47
C ASP A 6 6.38 2.33 -25.29
N ALA A 7 5.83 3.54 -25.11
CA ALA A 7 6.34 4.56 -24.19
C ALA A 7 5.74 4.50 -22.78
N ALA A 8 4.72 3.66 -22.53
CA ALA A 8 4.01 3.66 -21.24
C ALA A 8 4.45 2.56 -20.26
N GLY A 9 5.14 1.50 -20.74
CA GLY A 9 5.46 0.32 -19.93
C GLY A 9 4.22 -0.42 -19.40
N PHE A 10 4.36 -1.70 -19.04
CA PHE A 10 3.29 -2.39 -18.29
C PHE A 10 3.31 -1.92 -16.84
N LYS A 11 2.13 -1.84 -16.22
CA LYS A 11 1.98 -1.52 -14.80
C LYS A 11 1.77 -2.80 -14.00
N SER A 12 2.56 -2.98 -12.94
CA SER A 12 2.32 -3.98 -11.90
C SER A 12 1.69 -3.27 -10.70
N VAL A 13 0.40 -3.49 -10.51
CA VAL A 13 -0.40 -2.85 -9.46
C VAL A 13 -0.73 -3.89 -8.40
N VAL A 14 -0.33 -3.66 -7.17
CA VAL A 14 -0.63 -4.54 -6.03
C VAL A 14 -1.55 -3.85 -5.04
N TYR A 15 -2.31 -4.65 -4.30
CA TYR A 15 -3.10 -4.17 -3.17
C TYR A 15 -2.39 -4.55 -1.87
N PHE A 16 -2.18 -3.57 -1.00
CA PHE A 16 -1.76 -3.81 0.37
C PHE A 16 -2.94 -3.54 1.29
N MET A 17 -3.46 -4.58 1.95
CA MET A 17 -4.54 -4.42 2.92
C MET A 17 -3.96 -4.08 4.29
N GLU A 18 -4.41 -3.01 4.93
CA GLU A 18 -3.90 -2.57 6.23
C GLU A 18 -4.02 -3.64 7.34
N ARG A 19 -5.04 -4.51 7.26
CA ARG A 19 -5.19 -5.66 8.15
C ARG A 19 -4.09 -6.73 8.02
N ALA A 20 -3.27 -6.68 6.96
CA ALA A 20 -2.14 -7.58 6.76
C ALA A 20 -1.10 -7.47 7.89
N MET A 21 -1.11 -6.39 8.68
CA MET A 21 -0.31 -6.30 9.90
C MET A 21 -0.55 -7.44 10.92
N ASN A 22 -1.71 -8.09 10.88
CA ASN A 22 -2.02 -9.22 11.77
C ASN A 22 -1.32 -10.51 11.32
N ASP A 23 -0.80 -10.54 10.09
CA ASP A 23 0.09 -11.59 9.62
C ASP A 23 1.54 -11.12 9.81
N PRO A 24 2.32 -11.78 10.68
CA PRO A 24 3.72 -11.42 10.89
C PRO A 24 4.59 -11.56 9.63
N ASN A 25 4.10 -12.23 8.58
CA ASN A 25 4.75 -12.39 7.27
C ASN A 25 4.06 -11.59 6.16
N SER A 26 3.32 -10.53 6.49
CA SER A 26 2.80 -9.61 5.47
C SER A 26 2.93 -8.12 5.84
N PRO A 27 4.09 -7.66 6.35
CA PRO A 27 4.35 -6.23 6.41
C PRO A 27 4.47 -5.66 4.99
N ILE A 28 4.14 -4.37 4.82
CA ILE A 28 4.25 -3.67 3.52
C ILE A 28 5.67 -3.76 2.94
N PHE A 29 6.69 -3.93 3.80
CA PHE A 29 8.09 -4.05 3.43
C PHE A 29 8.43 -5.32 2.65
N GLU A 30 7.58 -6.35 2.66
CA GLU A 30 7.77 -7.60 1.92
C GLU A 30 7.23 -7.57 0.48
N ILE A 31 6.68 -6.44 0.03
CA ILE A 31 6.30 -6.25 -1.37
C ILE A 31 7.55 -6.39 -2.27
N ASP A 32 7.40 -7.06 -3.41
CA ASP A 32 8.43 -7.08 -4.47
C ASP A 32 8.52 -5.68 -5.12
N TRP A 33 9.35 -4.83 -4.51
CA TRP A 33 9.57 -3.45 -4.92
C TRP A 33 10.34 -3.31 -6.24
N GLU A 34 11.04 -4.36 -6.70
CA GLU A 34 11.74 -4.33 -7.99
C GLU A 34 10.75 -4.41 -9.17
N ARG A 35 9.60 -5.05 -8.97
CA ARG A 35 8.60 -5.27 -10.02
C ARG A 35 7.34 -4.45 -9.85
N THR A 36 7.02 -4.02 -8.63
CA THR A 36 5.81 -3.27 -8.33
C THR A 36 5.94 -1.83 -8.82
N THR A 37 4.96 -1.36 -9.60
CA THR A 37 4.95 0.04 -10.07
C THR A 37 3.93 0.90 -9.35
N HIS A 38 2.90 0.30 -8.74
CA HIS A 38 1.88 1.01 -7.95
C HIS A 38 1.41 0.14 -6.78
N VAL A 39 1.17 0.77 -5.63
CA VAL A 39 0.54 0.14 -4.47
C VAL A 39 -0.77 0.85 -4.17
N ASN A 40 -1.86 0.09 -4.14
CA ASN A 40 -3.14 0.54 -3.62
C ASN A 40 -3.22 0.16 -2.14
N TYR A 41 -3.08 1.14 -1.25
CA TYR A 41 -3.29 0.95 0.19
C TYR A 41 -4.80 0.83 0.48
N ALA A 42 -5.23 -0.26 1.08
CA ALA A 42 -6.63 -0.66 1.15
C ALA A 42 -7.07 -1.04 2.59
N PHE A 43 -8.28 -0.69 3.04
CA PHE A 43 -9.33 0.09 2.38
C PHE A 43 -9.64 1.35 3.18
N GLY A 44 -9.89 2.46 2.48
CA GLY A 44 -10.58 3.60 3.10
C GLY A 44 -11.99 3.19 3.55
N LYS A 45 -12.47 3.77 4.66
CA LYS A 45 -13.77 3.49 5.26
C LYS A 45 -14.73 4.66 4.98
N PRO A 46 -15.69 4.51 4.05
CA PRO A 46 -16.71 5.53 3.84
C PRO A 46 -17.67 5.61 5.02
N ALA A 47 -18.08 6.82 5.38
CA ALA A 47 -19.15 7.09 6.34
C ALA A 47 -20.44 7.54 5.62
N PRO A 48 -21.63 7.42 6.26
CA PRO A 48 -22.90 7.84 5.66
C PRO A 48 -22.98 9.33 5.28
N ASP A 49 -22.14 10.17 5.89
CA ASP A 49 -22.02 11.60 5.59
C ASP A 49 -21.11 11.92 4.39
N GLY A 50 -20.56 10.91 3.73
CA GLY A 50 -19.68 11.05 2.58
C GLY A 50 -18.20 11.28 2.93
N SER A 51 -17.84 11.37 4.21
CA SER A 51 -16.44 11.38 4.62
C SER A 51 -15.78 10.00 4.44
N VAL A 52 -14.46 9.98 4.30
CA VAL A 52 -13.66 8.75 4.22
C VAL A 52 -12.61 8.78 5.33
N GLY A 53 -12.60 7.76 6.18
CA GLY A 53 -11.61 7.56 7.24
C GLY A 53 -10.73 6.34 7.01
N LEU A 54 -9.86 6.07 7.98
CA LEU A 54 -9.09 4.83 8.08
C LEU A 54 -9.97 3.75 8.72
N TYR A 55 -9.89 2.51 8.23
CA TYR A 55 -10.62 1.41 8.86
C TYR A 55 -9.91 0.94 10.15
N ASP A 56 -8.57 0.87 10.12
CA ASP A 56 -7.69 0.53 11.24
C ASP A 56 -6.57 1.57 11.40
N PRO A 57 -6.78 2.62 12.23
CA PRO A 57 -5.78 3.67 12.43
C PRO A 57 -4.46 3.17 12.99
N TYR A 58 -4.48 2.11 13.82
CA TYR A 58 -3.27 1.57 14.41
C TYR A 58 -2.36 1.00 13.32
N ALA A 59 -2.92 0.18 12.43
CA ALA A 59 -2.23 -0.37 11.27
C ALA A 59 -1.69 0.71 10.33
N ALA A 60 -2.47 1.77 10.16
CA ALA A 60 -2.25 2.75 9.11
C ALA A 60 -1.25 3.84 9.49
N VAL A 61 -1.25 4.30 10.75
CA VAL A 61 -0.46 5.48 11.14
C VAL A 61 0.22 5.39 12.51
N GLU A 62 -0.09 4.39 13.34
CA GLU A 62 0.45 4.33 14.72
C GLU A 62 1.53 3.26 14.91
N ILE A 63 1.41 2.10 14.25
CA ILE A 63 2.39 1.02 14.37
C ILE A 63 3.75 1.44 13.79
N THR A 64 4.81 1.08 14.49
CA THR A 64 6.18 1.21 14.00
C THR A 64 6.77 -0.17 13.77
N TYR A 65 7.64 -0.29 12.77
CA TYR A 65 8.35 -1.52 12.46
C TYR A 65 9.86 -1.32 12.60
N PRO A 66 10.41 -1.35 13.84
CA PRO A 66 11.82 -1.01 14.09
C PRO A 66 12.82 -1.86 13.29
N GLN A 67 12.45 -3.09 12.95
CA GLN A 67 13.26 -4.01 12.16
C GLN A 67 13.41 -3.62 10.68
N PHE A 68 12.54 -2.74 10.17
CA PHE A 68 12.57 -2.25 8.78
C PHE A 68 12.99 -0.78 8.69
N GLY A 69 13.26 -0.11 9.81
CA GLY A 69 13.81 1.24 9.88
C GLY A 69 13.59 1.91 11.24
N VAL A 70 14.60 2.66 11.72
CA VAL A 70 14.43 3.62 12.81
C VAL A 70 14.06 4.97 12.20
N ASN A 71 12.88 5.49 12.55
CA ASN A 71 12.50 6.86 12.26
C ASN A 71 13.38 7.81 13.10
N ASN A 72 14.61 8.05 12.64
CA ASN A 72 15.44 9.14 13.14
C ASN A 72 14.92 10.43 12.51
N VAL A 73 13.89 11.01 13.13
CA VAL A 73 13.45 12.39 12.87
C VAL A 73 13.94 13.27 14.00
#